data_AF-A0A975CBR8-F1
#
_entry.id   AF-A0A975CBR8-F1
#
_cell.length_a   1.000
_cell.length_b   1.000
_cell.length_c   1.000
_cell.angle_alpha   90.00
_cell.angle_beta   90.00
_cell.angle_gamma   90.00
#
_symmetry.space_group_name_H-M   'P 1'
#
loop_
_entity.id
_entity.type
_entity.pdbx_description
1 polymer ?
#
loop_
_entity_poly.entity_id
_entity_poly.type
_entity_poly.pdbx_seq_one_letter_code
_entity_poly.pdbx_strand_id
1 'polypeptide(L)' 'MKEFKITYFFDEEHYIRRFVHLDSMEQAVSLVQSERGRYIFFTDSRGIYHELDKGKVRVTQVAEYFRTTK' A
#
# COMPACT_ATOMS: atom_id res chain seq x y z
N MET A 1 8.54 12.64 9.04
CA MET A 1 7.59 11.72 8.39
C MET A 1 7.92 11.59 6.91
N LYS A 2 8.08 10.35 6.45
CA LYS A 2 8.32 9.98 5.05
C LYS A 2 7.01 9.48 4.43
N GLU A 3 6.83 9.67 3.13
CA GLU A 3 5.71 9.09 2.38
C GLU A 3 6.18 7.76 1.78
N PHE A 4 5.40 6.69 1.94
CA PHE A 4 5.66 5.39 1.36
C PHE A 4 4.52 5.02 0.42
N LYS A 5 4.87 4.51 -0.76
CA LYS A 5 3.94 3.95 -1.74
C LYS A 5 3.93 2.44 -1.60
N ILE A 6 2.77 1.90 -1.26
CA ILE A 6 2.49 0.47 -1.24
C ILE A 6 1.69 0.13 -2.50
N THR A 7 2.13 -0.85 -3.27
CA THR A 7 1.43 -1.31 -4.49
C THR A 7 1.06 -2.77 -4.37
N TYR A 8 -0.22 -3.07 -4.55
CA TYR A 8 -0.79 -4.42 -4.55
C TYR A 8 -1.10 -4.83 -5.99
N PHE A 9 -0.42 -5.85 -6.50
CA PHE A 9 -0.60 -6.36 -7.85
C PHE A 9 -1.50 -7.59 -7.83
N PHE A 10 -2.58 -7.57 -8.62
CA PHE A 10 -3.43 -8.73 -8.88
C PHE A 10 -2.92 -9.51 -10.10
N ASP A 11 -2.41 -8.77 -11.09
CA ASP A 11 -1.67 -9.25 -12.25
C ASP A 11 -0.77 -8.12 -12.78
N GLU A 12 -0.30 -8.23 -14.03
CA GLU A 12 0.62 -7.25 -14.66
C GLU A 12 -0.05 -5.90 -14.96
N GLU A 13 -1.36 -5.88 -15.20
CA GLU A 13 -2.10 -4.68 -15.60
C GLU A 13 -2.95 -4.11 -14.45
N HIS A 14 -3.38 -4.97 -13.53
CA HIS A 14 -4.28 -4.61 -12.44
C HIS A 14 -3.54 -4.48 -11.11
N TYR A 15 -3.46 -3.25 -10.62
CA TYR A 15 -2.87 -2.94 -9.33
C TYR A 15 -3.58 -1.80 -8.62
N ILE A 16 -3.44 -1.77 -7.29
CA ILE A 16 -3.92 -0.67 -6.44
C ILE A 16 -2.74 -0.09 -5.65
N ARG A 17 -2.73 1.25 -5.50
CA ARG A 17 -1.71 1.97 -4.76
C ARG A 17 -2.28 2.60 -3.51
N ARG A 18 -1.59 2.42 -2.40
CA ARG A 18 -1.85 3.08 -1.12
C ARG A 18 -0.64 3.93 -0.75
N PHE A 19 -0.89 5.16 -0.32
CA PHE A 19 0.14 6.04 0.22
C PHE A 19 -0.02 6.13 1.73
N VAL A 20 1.07 5.88 2.46
CA VAL A 20 1.11 5.94 3.93
C VAL A 20 2.23 6.86 4.37
N HIS A 21 2.03 7.55 5.50
CA HIS A 21 3.04 8.43 6.06
C HIS A 21 3.55 7.82 7.37
N LEU A 22 4.81 7.41 7.37
CA LEU A 22 5.45 6.68 8.48
C LEU A 22 6.88 7.20 8.68
N ASP A 23 7.51 6.80 9.78
CA ASP A 23 8.85 7.30 10.10
C ASP A 23 9.97 6.50 9.41
N SER A 24 9.71 5.24 9.06
CA SER A 24 10.72 4.36 8.46
C SER A 24 10.14 3.28 7.54
N MET A 25 11.02 2.66 6.74
CA MET A 25 10.67 1.54 5.86
C MET A 25 10.22 0.33 6.67
N GLU A 26 10.85 0.07 7.81
CA GLU A 26 10.52 -1.03 8.72
C GLU A 26 9.09 -0.91 9.24
N GLN A 27 8.66 0.31 9.59
CA GLN A 27 7.27 0.56 9.96
C GLN A 27 6.30 0.30 8.80
N ALA A 28 6.67 0.71 7.58
CA ALA A 28 5.84 0.48 6.39
C ALA A 28 5.70 -1.02 6.06
N VAL A 29 6.79 -1.78 6.18
CA VAL A 29 6.78 -3.25 6.03
C VAL A 29 5.99 -3.91 7.16
N SER A 30 6.18 -3.46 8.40
CA SER A 30 5.45 -3.97 9.56
C SER A 30 3.95 -3.77 9.41
N LEU A 31 3.51 -2.61 8.89
CA LEU A 31 2.10 -2.36 8.58
C LEU A 31 1.54 -3.44 7.63
N VAL A 32 2.18 -3.65 6.47
CA VAL A 32 1.77 -4.65 5.47
C VAL A 32 1.76 -6.08 6.04
N GLN A 33 2.72 -6.41 6.92
CA GLN A 33 2.79 -7.71 7.58
C GLN A 33 1.74 -7.88 8.69
N SER A 34 1.42 -6.80 9.40
CA SER A 34 0.44 -6.77 10.49
C SER A 34 -1.01 -6.85 10.01
N GLU A 35 -1.26 -6.54 8.73
CA GLU A 35 -2.51 -6.79 8.02
C GLU A 35 -2.72 -8.30 7.81
N ARG A 36 -2.84 -9.01 8.93
CA ARG A 36 -3.13 -10.43 9.04
C ARG A 36 -4.63 -10.61 8.86
N GLY A 37 -5.02 -10.86 7.63
CA GLY A 37 -6.41 -11.11 7.29
C GLY A 37 -6.54 -11.47 5.82
N ARG A 38 -7.72 -12.00 5.49
CA ARG A 38 -8.10 -12.22 4.09
C ARG A 38 -8.26 -10.89 3.35
N TYR A 39 -8.64 -9.82 4.05
CA TYR A 39 -8.92 -8.53 3.43
C TYR A 39 -7.98 -7.44 3.93
N ILE A 40 -7.55 -6.58 3.01
CA ILE A 40 -6.91 -5.29 3.28
C ILE A 40 -7.93 -4.22 2.95
N PHE A 41 -8.17 -3.29 3.86
CA PHE A 41 -9.05 -2.16 3.63
C PHE A 41 -8.38 -0.85 4.02
N PHE A 42 -8.60 0.19 3.23
CA PHE A 42 -8.11 1.53 3.51
C PHE A 42 -8.89 2.58 2.74
N THR A 43 -8.88 3.82 3.24
CA THR A 43 -9.39 4.98 2.52
C THR A 43 -8.22 5.76 1.94
N ASP A 44 -8.27 6.07 0.65
CA ASP A 44 -7.21 6.86 0.00
C ASP A 44 -7.34 8.36 0.30
N SER A 45 -6.37 9.16 -0.15
CA SER A 45 -6.36 10.62 0.05
C SER A 45 -7.52 11.35 -0.63
N ARG A 46 -8.25 10.71 -1.54
CA ARG A 46 -9.45 11.24 -2.20
C ARG A 46 -10.74 10.86 -1.47
N GLY A 47 -10.64 10.15 -0.35
CA GLY A 47 -11.80 9.68 0.41
C GLY A 47 -12.43 8.40 -0.16
N ILE A 48 -11.78 7.71 -1.10
CA ILE A 48 -12.32 6.48 -1.70
C ILE A 48 -11.97 5.30 -0.79
N TYR A 49 -12.98 4.52 -0.40
CA TYR A 49 -12.80 3.26 0.33
C TYR A 49 -12.36 2.15 -0.63
N HIS A 50 -11.31 1.44 -0.25
CA HIS A 50 -10.79 0.27 -0.95
C HIS A 50 -10.86 -0.93 -0.02
N GLU A 51 -11.30 -2.07 -0.56
CA GLU A 51 -11.27 -3.37 0.11
C GLU A 51 -10.74 -4.42 -0.88
N LEU A 52 -9.75 -5.21 -0.44
CA LEU A 52 -8.97 -6.07 -1.30
C LEU A 52 -8.83 -7.45 -0.66
N ASP A 53 -9.19 -8.52 -1.39
CA ASP A 53 -8.87 -9.89 -0.96
C ASP A 53 -7.37 -10.14 -1.19
N LYS A 54 -6.60 -10.19 -0.09
CA LYS A 54 -5.16 -10.43 -0.05
C LYS A 54 -4.79 -11.78 -0.67
N GLY A 55 -5.69 -12.77 -0.63
CA GLY A 55 -5.48 -14.07 -1.28
C GLY A 55 -5.41 -13.97 -2.81
N LYS A 56 -5.89 -12.87 -3.41
CA LYS A 56 -5.79 -12.60 -4.84
C LYS A 56 -4.62 -11.69 -5.21
N VAL A 57 -3.94 -11.10 -4.22
CA VAL A 57 -2.75 -10.27 -4.45
C VAL A 57 -1.55 -11.18 -4.67
N ARG A 58 -0.89 -11.04 -5.82
CA ARG A 58 0.30 -11.83 -6.17
C ARG A 58 1.58 -11.23 -5.61
N VAL A 59 1.68 -9.91 -5.66
CA VAL A 59 2.88 -9.18 -5.24
C VAL A 59 2.48 -7.92 -4.47
N THR A 60 3.16 -7.68 -3.35
CA THR A 60 3.10 -6.40 -2.62
C THR A 60 4.46 -5.74 -2.65
N GLN A 61 4.52 -4.50 -3.12
CA GLN A 61 5.73 -3.69 -3.14
C GLN A 61 5.59 -2.52 -2.17
N VAL A 62 6.67 -2.19 -1.45
CA VAL A 62 6.77 -1.01 -0.58
C VAL A 62 8.00 -0.22 -1.01
N ALA A 63 7.83 1.07 -1.29
CA ALA A 63 8.92 1.97 -1.65
C ALA A 63 8.73 3.33 -0.97
N GLU A 64 9.82 3.95 -0.53
CA GLU A 64 9.79 5.37 -0.17
C GLU A 64 9.41 6.19 -1.42
N TYR A 65 8.47 7.11 -1.25
CA TYR A 65 7.91 7.89 -2.33
C TYR A 65 8.36 9.34 -2.21
N PHE A 66 9.19 9.75 -3.16
CA PHE A 66 9.59 11.13 -3.32
C PHE A 66 8.65 11.77 -4.32
N ARG A 67 7.79 12.68 -3.85
CA ARG A 67 7.06 13.57 -4.77
C ARG A 67 8.09 14.40 -5.50
N THR A 68 8.31 14.12 -6.78
CA THR A 68 9.02 15.04 -7.66
C THR A 68 8.11 16.26 -7.79
N THR A 69 8.41 17.31 -7.04
CA THR A 69 7.81 18.63 -7.23
C THR A 69 8.12 19.04 -8.66
N LYS A 70 7.09 19.12 -9.51
CA LYS A 70 7.17 19.83 -10.78
C LYS A 70 6.92 21.30 -10.53
#